data_AF-A0A6G0U7N8-F1
#
_entry.id   AF-A0A6G0U7N8-F1
#
_cell.length_a   1.000
_cell.length_b   1.000
_cell.length_c   1.000
_cell.angle_alpha   90.00
_cell.angle_beta   90.00
_cell.angle_gamma   90.00
#
_symmetry.space_group_name_H-M   'P 1'
#
loop_
_entity.id
_entity.type
_entity.pdbx_description
1 polymer ?
#
loop_
_entity_poly.entity_id
_entity_poly.type
_entity_poly.pdbx_seq_one_letter_code
_entity_poly.pdbx_strand_id
1 'polypeptide(L)'
;MNTENEFINKKKVTPNNLLRALYDREINGNKTRMHFVKTTYQILNPNCTVINVEKPPCFLRKFTPDGRHFIAFSQDQLYIEVYAYLGCSMAAKLLKNYEGNCIGQNNDGDVVRKRIFESLFQLKFRILVAAEGEQLNRECSLFSDDSSYAILGSVGPIAHNVVLDYDDIFTNNESVSPNLLLPLENYTIHLINIKKGAVSHRLHFKADKISLSHNQGVYLLKDVLAILSVQHQIIHVYNLTQNRFCLLRKIGRFCFENDFAFISSVHTDMIAEDYKAHNEIFINGLKNKLMVFLYKKAEHESKQNGSPYPLRRFYQFYDQFMSLRMWKMQLLDVDNILIRYASEDVVTAKIQEPSTQASFFMIYNMTMATVNLFRQLKI
;
A
#
# COMPACT_ATOMS: atom_id res chain seq x y z
N MET A 1 6.72 28.81 -44.26
CA MET A 1 7.22 29.56 -43.08
C MET A 1 6.01 30.17 -42.40
N ASN A 2 5.53 29.58 -41.30
CA ASN A 2 4.59 30.21 -40.38
C ASN A 2 4.83 29.57 -39.02
N THR A 3 5.58 30.29 -38.20
CA THR A 3 5.87 29.97 -36.80
C THR A 3 4.69 30.44 -35.95
N GLU A 4 3.78 29.53 -35.62
CA GLU A 4 2.83 29.75 -34.53
C GLU A 4 3.55 29.48 -33.21
N ASN A 5 3.96 30.58 -32.58
CA ASN A 5 4.51 30.58 -31.22
C ASN A 5 3.40 30.21 -30.23
N GLU A 6 3.37 28.97 -29.76
CA GLU A 6 2.64 28.58 -28.56
C GLU A 6 3.19 29.38 -27.37
N PHE A 7 2.42 30.38 -26.91
CA PHE A 7 2.67 31.05 -25.65
C PHE A 7 2.41 30.06 -24.51
N ILE A 8 3.44 29.30 -24.15
CA ILE A 8 3.49 28.58 -22.89
C ILE A 8 3.45 29.64 -21.79
N ASN A 9 2.30 29.79 -21.14
CA ASN A 9 2.14 30.57 -19.93
C ASN A 9 3.13 30.04 -18.88
N LYS A 10 4.32 30.64 -18.80
CA LYS A 10 5.26 30.39 -17.69
C LYS A 10 4.52 30.74 -16.42
N LYS A 11 4.15 29.73 -15.62
CA LYS A 11 3.65 29.93 -14.26
C LYS A 11 4.59 30.91 -13.56
N LYS A 12 4.10 32.10 -13.21
CA LYS A 12 4.85 33.04 -12.37
C LYS A 12 5.18 32.32 -11.06
N VAL A 13 6.43 31.90 -10.90
CA VAL A 13 6.92 31.39 -9.62
C VAL A 13 6.94 32.60 -8.69
N THR A 14 6.00 32.65 -7.76
CA THR A 14 6.02 33.68 -6.72
C THR A 14 7.25 33.43 -5.84
N PRO A 15 8.16 34.41 -5.68
CA PRO A 15 9.27 34.27 -4.75
C PRO A 15 8.70 34.18 -3.33
N ASN A 16 8.79 32.98 -2.77
CA ASN A 16 8.44 32.67 -1.40
C ASN A 16 9.70 32.80 -0.55
N ASN A 17 9.85 33.91 0.16
CA ASN A 17 10.90 34.11 1.16
C ASN A 17 10.28 34.28 2.55
N LEU A 18 11.09 34.11 3.60
CA LEU A 18 10.60 34.10 4.98
C LEU A 18 9.95 35.44 5.34
N LEU A 19 10.56 36.54 4.92
CA LEU A 19 10.06 37.90 5.18
C LEU A 19 8.65 38.10 4.62
N ARG A 20 8.43 37.71 3.36
CA ARG A 20 7.12 37.79 2.71
C ARG A 20 6.10 36.88 3.39
N ALA A 21 6.50 35.66 3.76
CA ALA A 21 5.62 34.75 4.48
C ALA A 21 5.20 35.31 5.86
N LEU A 22 6.10 36.03 6.55
CA LEU A 22 5.79 36.72 7.80
C LEU A 22 4.86 37.93 7.58
N TYR A 23 5.15 38.78 6.59
CA TYR A 23 4.26 39.90 6.23
C TYR A 23 2.86 39.42 5.82
N ASP A 24 2.77 38.38 4.99
CA ASP A 24 1.50 37.81 4.57
C ASP A 24 0.72 37.25 5.77
N ARG A 25 1.43 36.68 6.77
CA ARG A 25 0.83 36.21 8.03
C ARG A 25 0.32 37.37 8.89
N GLU A 26 1.09 38.45 9.00
CA GLU A 26 0.70 39.63 9.78
C GLU A 26 -0.50 40.36 9.18
N ILE A 27 -0.52 40.52 7.85
CA ILE A 27 -1.58 41.25 7.14
C ILE A 27 -2.87 40.42 7.05
N ASN A 28 -2.77 39.13 6.71
CA ASN A 28 -3.95 38.29 6.50
C ASN A 28 -4.43 37.55 7.76
N GLY A 29 -3.71 37.71 8.87
CA GLY A 29 -3.93 37.00 10.14
C GLY A 29 -3.68 35.50 10.06
N ASN A 30 -3.95 34.79 11.16
CA ASN A 30 -3.95 33.33 11.22
C ASN A 30 -5.16 32.75 10.47
N LYS A 31 -5.27 32.95 9.15
CA LYS A 31 -6.11 32.06 8.34
C LYS A 31 -5.42 30.70 8.32
N THR A 32 -5.82 29.84 9.25
CA THR A 32 -5.43 28.45 9.54
C THR A 32 -5.64 27.49 8.36
N ARG A 33 -5.36 27.89 7.13
CA ARG A 33 -5.25 26.96 6.03
C ARG A 33 -3.89 26.30 6.17
N MET A 34 -3.88 25.00 6.51
CA MET A 34 -2.67 24.14 6.51
C MET A 34 -1.78 24.37 5.29
N HIS A 35 -2.38 24.77 4.15
CA HIS A 35 -1.66 25.19 2.96
C HIS A 35 -0.63 26.30 3.23
N PHE A 36 -1.01 27.41 3.87
CA PHE A 36 -0.08 28.53 4.15
C PHE A 36 1.05 28.07 5.08
N VAL A 37 0.71 27.34 6.15
CA VAL A 37 1.69 26.79 7.09
C VAL A 37 2.69 25.87 6.36
N LYS A 38 2.21 24.95 5.51
CA LYS A 38 3.05 24.07 4.69
C LYS A 38 3.96 24.87 3.76
N THR A 39 3.44 25.91 3.10
CA THR A 39 4.24 26.79 2.24
C THR A 39 5.30 27.54 3.02
N THR A 40 5.01 28.02 4.22
CA THR A 40 6.01 28.69 5.09
C THR A 40 7.10 27.73 5.52
N TYR A 41 6.77 26.48 5.88
CA TYR A 41 7.76 25.46 6.25
C TYR A 41 8.70 25.07 5.10
N GLN A 42 8.33 25.29 3.83
CA GLN A 42 9.24 25.08 2.69
C GLN A 42 10.39 26.09 2.65
N ILE A 43 10.27 27.21 3.36
CA ILE A 43 11.25 28.30 3.39
C ILE A 43 12.10 28.25 4.67
N LEU A 44 11.64 27.50 5.68
CA LEU A 44 12.32 27.35 6.95
C LEU A 44 13.36 26.23 6.84
N ASN A 45 14.62 26.59 7.03
CA ASN A 45 15.72 25.64 7.13
C ASN A 45 15.98 25.33 8.62
N PRO A 46 16.37 24.09 8.95
CA PRO A 46 16.80 23.76 10.31
C PRO A 46 17.98 24.64 10.71
N ASN A 47 17.92 25.22 11.91
CA ASN A 47 18.97 26.06 12.48
C ASN A 47 20.15 25.25 13.05
N CYS A 48 19.91 23.99 13.41
CA CYS A 48 20.91 23.09 13.97
C CYS A 48 20.63 21.65 13.52
N THR A 49 21.69 20.91 13.20
CA THR A 49 21.64 19.47 12.91
C THR A 49 22.41 18.70 13.97
N VAL A 50 21.76 17.76 14.66
CA VAL A 50 22.41 16.86 15.60
C VAL A 50 22.57 15.49 14.93
N ILE A 51 23.81 15.03 14.80
CA ILE A 51 24.14 13.73 14.21
C ILE A 51 24.43 12.71 15.30
N ASN A 52 24.32 11.41 14.97
CA ASN A 52 24.61 10.29 15.89
C ASN A 52 23.86 10.41 17.22
N VAL A 53 22.57 10.79 17.15
CA VAL A 53 21.68 10.83 18.31
C VAL A 53 21.52 9.42 18.89
N GLU A 54 21.75 9.29 20.18
CA GLU A 54 21.49 8.02 20.88
C GLU A 54 19.98 7.82 20.96
N LYS A 55 19.54 6.61 20.60
CA LYS A 55 18.12 6.24 20.58
C LYS A 55 17.94 4.87 21.23
N PRO A 56 16.73 4.57 21.73
CA PRO A 56 16.38 3.22 22.19
C PRO A 56 16.63 2.15 21.12
N PRO A 57 16.76 0.87 21.52
CA PRO A 57 16.88 -0.28 20.61
C PRO A 57 15.57 -0.52 19.84
N CYS A 58 15.29 0.35 18.89
CA CYS A 58 14.10 0.36 18.05
C CYS A 58 14.42 0.83 16.63
N PHE A 59 13.57 0.46 15.68
CA PHE A 59 13.56 0.96 14.32
C PHE A 59 12.55 2.11 14.22
N LEU A 60 13.08 3.33 14.17
CA LEU A 60 12.28 4.55 13.98
C LEU A 60 11.61 4.51 12.60
N ARG A 61 10.29 4.78 12.53
CA ARG A 61 9.56 4.65 11.26
C ARG A 61 9.05 5.97 10.69
N LYS A 62 8.01 6.55 11.31
CA LYS A 62 7.40 7.81 10.86
C LYS A 62 6.45 8.38 11.91
N PHE A 63 6.11 9.65 11.74
CA PHE A 63 5.06 10.33 12.48
C PHE A 63 3.67 9.87 12.05
N THR A 64 2.71 9.95 12.96
CA THR A 64 1.29 9.95 12.63
C THR A 64 0.93 11.16 11.75
N PRO A 65 -0.13 11.09 10.92
CA PRO A 65 -0.49 12.19 10.01
C PRO A 65 -0.74 13.54 10.71
N ASP A 66 -1.20 13.52 11.96
CA ASP A 66 -1.36 14.71 12.81
C ASP A 66 -0.05 15.26 13.42
N GLY A 67 1.06 14.55 13.26
CA GLY A 67 2.39 14.91 13.78
C GLY A 67 2.55 14.78 15.30
N ARG A 68 1.54 14.29 16.03
CA ARG A 68 1.55 14.26 17.51
C ARG A 68 2.30 13.07 18.09
N HIS A 69 2.30 11.94 17.36
CA HIS A 69 2.95 10.73 17.81
C HIS A 69 3.98 10.27 16.78
N PHE A 70 5.04 9.64 17.28
CA PHE A 70 6.09 9.02 16.48
C PHE A 70 6.08 7.52 16.72
N ILE A 71 6.06 6.74 15.65
CA ILE A 71 5.97 5.28 15.71
C ILE A 71 7.35 4.67 15.46
N ALA A 72 7.72 3.73 16.32
CA ALA A 72 8.89 2.88 16.14
C ALA A 72 8.52 1.41 16.37
N PHE A 73 9.31 0.52 15.75
CA PHE A 73 9.24 -0.92 15.98
C PHE A 73 10.33 -1.30 16.95
N SER A 74 10.06 -2.17 17.91
CA SER A 74 11.11 -2.70 18.79
C SER A 74 12.14 -3.50 17.99
N GLN A 75 13.35 -3.66 18.55
CA GLN A 75 14.43 -4.42 17.90
C GLN A 75 14.06 -5.88 17.62
N ASP A 76 13.24 -6.49 18.48
CA ASP A 76 12.71 -7.86 18.32
C ASP A 76 11.55 -7.95 17.31
N GLN A 77 11.05 -6.82 16.79
CA GLN A 77 9.93 -6.73 15.84
C GLN A 77 8.62 -7.34 16.36
N LEU A 78 8.45 -7.45 17.69
CA LEU A 78 7.21 -7.94 18.31
C LEU A 78 6.32 -6.80 18.80
N TYR A 79 6.93 -5.66 19.14
CA TYR A 79 6.26 -4.51 19.74
C TYR A 79 6.26 -3.30 18.81
N ILE A 80 5.21 -2.50 18.96
CA ILE A 80 5.23 -1.09 18.58
C ILE A 80 5.51 -0.24 19.79
N GLU A 81 6.37 0.74 19.61
CA GLU A 81 6.58 1.83 20.53
C GLU A 81 5.96 3.11 19.96
N VAL A 82 5.03 3.69 20.71
CA VAL A 82 4.38 4.95 20.38
C VAL A 82 4.96 6.02 21.27
N TYR A 83 5.67 6.98 20.68
CA TYR A 83 6.24 8.12 21.36
C TYR A 83 5.35 9.35 21.17
N ALA A 84 5.06 10.08 22.23
CA ALA A 84 4.48 11.43 22.14
C ALA A 84 5.58 12.42 21.75
N TYR A 85 5.31 13.24 20.74
CA TYR A 85 6.23 14.29 20.30
C TYR A 85 6.00 15.57 21.11
N LEU A 86 7.03 16.00 21.83
CA LEU A 86 6.98 17.16 22.74
C LEU A 86 7.35 18.49 22.06
N GLY A 87 7.82 18.46 20.81
CA GLY A 87 8.13 19.65 20.01
C GLY A 87 9.60 20.10 20.10
N CYS A 88 10.06 20.78 19.05
CA CYS A 88 11.43 21.30 18.95
C CYS A 88 11.82 22.27 20.08
N SER A 89 10.86 22.94 20.72
CA SER A 89 11.13 23.84 21.86
C SER A 89 11.77 23.12 23.05
N MET A 90 11.51 21.82 23.21
CA MET A 90 12.18 21.01 24.25
C MET A 90 13.65 20.81 23.92
N ALA A 91 14.00 20.57 22.66
CA ALA A 91 15.39 20.51 22.21
C ALA A 91 16.08 21.89 22.30
N ALA A 92 15.37 23.00 22.02
CA ALA A 92 15.94 24.35 22.12
C ALA A 92 16.52 24.66 23.52
N LYS A 93 15.92 24.12 24.58
CA LYS A 93 16.46 24.26 25.96
C LYS A 93 17.82 23.58 26.12
N LEU A 94 18.01 22.41 25.50
CA LEU A 94 19.29 21.70 25.51
C LEU A 94 20.34 22.38 24.62
N LEU A 95 19.89 23.06 23.56
CA LEU A 95 20.74 23.71 22.57
C LEU A 95 21.12 25.15 22.91
N LYS A 96 20.61 25.72 24.02
CA LYS A 96 20.76 27.15 24.34
C LYS A 96 22.20 27.65 24.40
N ASN A 97 23.13 26.78 24.79
CA ASN A 97 24.56 27.12 24.94
C ASN A 97 25.42 26.68 23.74
N TYR A 98 24.79 26.21 22.66
CA TYR A 98 25.48 25.79 21.44
C TYR A 98 25.27 26.84 20.36
N GLU A 99 26.36 27.47 19.93
CA GLU A 99 26.36 28.46 18.84
C GLU A 99 26.59 27.82 17.46
N GLY A 100 26.93 26.53 17.42
CA GLY A 100 27.21 25.79 16.19
C GLY A 100 25.97 25.27 15.48
N ASN A 101 26.01 25.30 14.14
CA ASN A 101 24.93 24.79 13.28
C ASN A 101 24.88 23.26 13.18
N CYS A 102 25.94 22.56 13.62
CA CYS A 102 26.03 21.10 13.60
C CYS A 102 26.67 20.58 14.89
N ILE A 103 26.03 19.61 15.56
CA ILE A 103 26.52 18.99 16.80
C ILE A 103 26.80 17.51 16.56
N GLY A 104 27.96 17.03 17.01
CA GLY A 104 28.38 15.62 16.93
C GLY A 104 29.47 15.31 15.90
N GLN A 105 30.04 16.31 15.20
CA GLN A 105 31.17 16.12 14.27
C GLN A 105 32.53 15.93 14.98
N ASN A 106 32.77 16.60 16.12
CA ASN A 106 34.07 16.65 16.80
C ASN A 106 34.07 16.04 18.22
N ASN A 107 33.31 14.97 18.49
CA ASN A 107 33.01 14.45 19.85
C ASN A 107 32.39 15.48 20.83
N ASP A 108 32.22 16.74 20.42
CA ASP A 108 31.49 17.76 21.16
C ASP A 108 29.98 17.48 21.17
N GLY A 109 29.34 17.75 22.32
CA GLY A 109 27.90 17.65 22.47
C GLY A 109 27.35 16.28 22.87
N ASP A 110 28.17 15.42 23.48
CA ASP A 110 27.75 14.09 23.98
C ASP A 110 26.48 14.14 24.84
N VAL A 111 26.35 15.15 25.71
CA VAL A 111 25.14 15.33 26.55
C VAL A 111 23.90 15.58 25.70
N VAL A 112 24.02 16.39 24.65
CA VAL A 112 22.91 16.68 23.73
C VAL A 112 22.55 15.42 22.94
N ARG A 113 23.53 14.72 22.37
CA ARG A 113 23.27 13.48 21.61
C ARG A 113 22.56 12.41 22.44
N LYS A 114 22.91 12.30 23.72
CA LYS A 114 22.30 11.37 24.68
C LYS A 114 20.87 11.71 25.04
N ARG A 115 20.57 13.01 25.24
CA ARG A 115 19.30 13.47 25.82
C ARG A 115 18.29 14.01 24.83
N ILE A 116 18.70 14.37 23.62
CA ILE A 116 17.81 15.06 22.66
C ILE A 116 16.64 14.17 22.24
N PHE A 117 16.86 12.86 22.08
CA PHE A 117 15.78 11.93 21.76
C PHE A 117 14.71 11.91 22.85
N GLU A 118 15.12 11.66 24.11
CA GLU A 118 14.22 11.62 25.27
C GLU A 118 13.52 12.97 25.52
N SER A 119 14.18 14.07 25.16
CA SER A 119 13.61 15.41 25.29
C SER A 119 12.56 15.73 24.22
N LEU A 120 12.70 15.17 23.01
CA LEU A 120 11.76 15.34 21.92
C LEU A 120 10.62 14.32 21.96
N PHE A 121 10.91 13.12 22.45
CA PHE A 121 10.04 11.96 22.35
C PHE A 121 9.89 11.29 23.71
N GLN A 122 8.66 11.25 24.20
CA GLN A 122 8.32 10.54 25.43
C GLN A 122 7.59 9.24 25.07
N LEU A 123 8.11 8.09 25.52
CA LEU A 123 7.44 6.81 25.32
C LEU A 123 6.07 6.83 26.00
N LYS A 124 5.01 6.64 25.24
CA LYS A 124 3.62 6.65 25.72
C LYS A 124 3.07 5.23 25.86
N PHE A 125 3.26 4.42 24.82
CA PHE A 125 2.79 3.03 24.79
C PHE A 125 3.85 2.12 24.21
N ARG A 126 3.95 0.92 24.78
CA ARG A 126 4.65 -0.22 24.18
C ARG A 126 3.64 -1.36 24.03
N ILE A 127 3.30 -1.69 22.80
CA ILE A 127 2.16 -2.54 22.45
C ILE A 127 2.71 -3.83 21.85
N LEU A 128 2.42 -4.99 22.45
CA LEU A 128 2.71 -6.28 21.84
C LEU A 128 1.72 -6.53 20.68
N VAL A 129 2.24 -6.72 19.46
CA VAL A 129 1.43 -6.89 18.26
C VAL A 129 1.57 -8.29 17.69
N ALA A 130 2.81 -8.74 17.48
CA ALA A 130 3.14 -10.05 16.95
C ALA A 130 3.54 -10.98 18.11
N ALA A 131 2.62 -11.82 18.58
CA ALA A 131 2.82 -12.68 19.74
C ALA A 131 3.09 -14.16 19.38
N GLU A 132 2.82 -14.58 18.14
CA GLU A 132 2.74 -16.01 17.74
C GLU A 132 3.89 -16.43 16.81
N GLY A 133 5.13 -16.07 17.14
CA GLY A 133 6.29 -16.37 16.28
C GLY A 133 6.31 -15.60 14.95
N GLU A 134 5.38 -14.66 14.78
CA GLU A 134 5.36 -13.70 13.69
C GLU A 134 6.35 -12.55 13.95
N GLN A 135 6.79 -11.89 12.89
CA GLN A 135 7.61 -10.68 12.96
C GLN A 135 6.89 -9.53 12.25
N LEU A 136 6.87 -8.35 12.85
CA LEU A 136 6.32 -7.15 12.23
C LEU A 136 7.17 -6.70 11.05
N ASN A 137 6.54 -6.47 9.90
CA ASN A 137 7.22 -5.85 8.78
C ASN A 137 7.40 -4.35 9.07
N ARG A 138 8.66 -3.95 9.31
CA ARG A 138 9.04 -2.57 9.65
C ARG A 138 8.66 -1.54 8.58
N GLU A 139 8.53 -1.95 7.33
CA GLU A 139 8.17 -1.05 6.24
C GLU A 139 6.67 -0.89 6.05
N CYS A 140 5.88 -1.86 6.54
CA CYS A 140 4.44 -1.85 6.47
C CYS A 140 3.84 -0.99 7.58
N SER A 141 3.35 0.19 7.22
CA SER A 141 2.69 1.09 8.19
C SER A 141 1.75 2.04 7.45
N LEU A 142 0.46 1.90 7.72
CA LEU A 142 -0.59 2.78 7.22
C LEU A 142 -1.30 3.43 8.41
N PHE A 143 -1.87 4.62 8.20
CA PHE A 143 -2.59 5.34 9.24
C PHE A 143 -3.94 5.77 8.71
N SER A 144 -4.94 5.73 9.57
CA SER A 144 -6.22 6.38 9.30
C SER A 144 -6.04 7.89 9.18
N ASP A 145 -6.93 8.54 8.43
CA ASP A 145 -6.90 9.99 8.21
C ASP A 145 -7.02 10.78 9.53
N ASP A 146 -7.75 10.24 10.50
CA ASP A 146 -7.95 10.82 11.82
C ASP A 146 -6.77 10.56 12.80
N SER A 147 -5.71 9.87 12.35
CA SER A 147 -4.54 9.48 13.16
C SER A 147 -4.88 8.67 14.42
N SER A 148 -6.08 8.11 14.54
CA SER A 148 -6.47 7.27 15.68
C SER A 148 -5.96 5.84 15.54
N TYR A 149 -5.81 5.36 14.29
CA TYR A 149 -5.47 3.98 14.00
C TYR A 149 -4.19 3.85 13.17
N ALA A 150 -3.41 2.83 13.49
CA ALA A 150 -2.34 2.32 12.65
C ALA A 150 -2.72 0.93 12.13
N ILE A 151 -2.46 0.68 10.85
CA ILE A 151 -2.53 -0.65 10.26
C ILE A 151 -1.11 -1.12 9.99
N LEU A 152 -0.76 -2.27 10.56
CA LEU A 152 0.53 -2.91 10.39
C LEU A 152 0.36 -4.32 9.82
N GLY A 153 1.40 -4.84 9.17
CA GLY A 153 1.47 -6.25 8.77
C GLY A 153 2.58 -6.98 9.51
N SER A 154 2.30 -8.22 9.93
CA SER A 154 3.30 -9.19 10.38
C SER A 154 3.34 -10.39 9.44
N VAL A 155 4.45 -11.11 9.49
CA VAL A 155 4.69 -12.33 8.73
C VAL A 155 5.13 -13.42 9.70
N GLY A 156 4.51 -14.59 9.63
CA GLY A 156 4.87 -15.79 10.37
C GLY A 156 5.22 -16.93 9.41
N PRO A 157 6.23 -17.75 9.74
CA PRO A 157 6.52 -18.94 8.94
C PRO A 157 5.37 -19.94 9.05
N ILE A 158 5.18 -20.73 8.00
CA ILE A 158 4.31 -21.91 8.06
C ILE A 158 5.10 -22.99 8.81
N ALA A 159 4.56 -23.48 9.92
CA ALA A 159 5.24 -24.48 10.73
C ALA A 159 5.52 -25.75 9.90
N HIS A 160 6.76 -26.26 9.95
CA HIS A 160 7.21 -27.39 9.13
C HIS A 160 6.39 -28.68 9.32
N ASN A 161 5.67 -28.82 10.44
CA ASN A 161 4.86 -29.99 10.75
C ASN A 161 3.40 -29.87 10.25
N VAL A 162 3.03 -28.72 9.69
CA VAL A 162 1.69 -28.50 9.11
C VAL A 162 1.76 -28.89 7.65
N VAL A 163 1.12 -30.01 7.31
CA VAL A 163 0.81 -30.34 5.91
C VAL A 163 -0.31 -29.40 5.48
N LEU A 164 0.01 -28.47 4.57
CA LEU A 164 -0.99 -27.63 3.93
C LEU A 164 -1.81 -28.50 2.99
N ASP A 165 -3.14 -28.35 3.05
CA ASP A 165 -3.99 -28.97 2.06
C ASP A 165 -3.76 -28.30 0.69
N TYR A 166 -3.91 -29.07 -0.38
CA TYR A 166 -3.80 -28.54 -1.73
C TYR A 166 -4.82 -27.42 -1.98
N ASP A 167 -6.00 -27.55 -1.39
CA ASP A 167 -7.08 -26.56 -1.47
C ASP A 167 -6.80 -25.26 -0.73
N ASP A 168 -5.97 -25.31 0.32
CA ASP A 168 -5.54 -24.11 1.05
C ASP A 168 -4.55 -23.30 0.20
N ILE A 169 -3.76 -23.94 -0.65
CA ILE A 169 -2.76 -23.30 -1.52
C ILE A 169 -3.40 -22.82 -2.84
N PHE A 170 -4.28 -23.65 -3.41
CA PHE A 170 -4.95 -23.41 -4.69
C PHE A 170 -6.45 -23.20 -4.45
N THR A 171 -6.80 -21.98 -4.03
CA THR A 171 -8.20 -21.62 -3.71
C THR A 171 -9.06 -21.35 -4.95
N ASN A 172 -8.44 -21.20 -6.13
CA ASN A 172 -9.08 -21.04 -7.43
C ASN A 172 -8.11 -21.36 -8.57
N ASN A 173 -8.62 -21.49 -9.79
CA ASN A 173 -7.88 -21.89 -11.00
C ASN A 173 -6.85 -20.86 -11.51
N GLU A 174 -6.83 -19.63 -10.97
CA GLU A 174 -5.82 -18.61 -11.28
C GLU A 174 -4.73 -18.52 -10.21
N SER A 175 -4.84 -19.26 -9.11
CA SER A 175 -3.83 -19.28 -8.05
C SER A 175 -2.43 -19.54 -8.62
N VAL A 176 -1.43 -18.88 -8.04
CA VAL A 176 -0.06 -18.90 -8.53
C VAL A 176 0.65 -20.16 -8.06
N SER A 177 1.55 -20.71 -8.88
CA SER A 177 2.34 -21.86 -8.47
C SER A 177 3.42 -21.43 -7.45
N PRO A 178 3.42 -21.96 -6.23
CA PRO A 178 4.43 -21.62 -5.24
C PRO A 178 5.81 -22.10 -5.71
N ASN A 179 6.87 -21.36 -5.35
CA ASN A 179 8.24 -21.76 -5.68
C ASN A 179 9.22 -21.30 -4.59
N LEU A 180 10.47 -21.75 -4.68
CA LEU A 180 11.51 -21.43 -3.68
C LEU A 180 11.83 -19.93 -3.57
N LEU A 181 11.62 -19.15 -4.63
CA LEU A 181 11.83 -17.70 -4.65
C LEU A 181 10.63 -16.93 -4.06
N LEU A 182 9.47 -17.58 -3.97
CA LEU A 182 8.22 -17.04 -3.46
C LEU A 182 7.63 -17.99 -2.40
N PRO A 183 8.28 -18.11 -1.22
CA PRO A 183 7.78 -18.97 -0.16
C PRO A 183 6.42 -18.48 0.34
N LEU A 184 5.55 -19.45 0.62
CA LEU A 184 4.26 -19.20 1.26
C LEU A 184 4.47 -18.93 2.74
N GLU A 185 3.78 -17.93 3.25
CA GLU A 185 3.87 -17.51 4.65
C GLU A 185 2.47 -17.20 5.19
N ASN A 186 2.34 -17.17 6.51
CA ASN A 186 1.14 -16.68 7.16
C ASN A 186 1.29 -15.18 7.38
N TYR A 187 0.33 -14.41 6.90
CA TYR A 187 0.32 -12.96 7.03
C TYR A 187 -0.79 -12.54 7.97
N THR A 188 -0.48 -11.65 8.91
CA THR A 188 -1.49 -11.05 9.79
C THR A 188 -1.48 -9.54 9.64
N ILE A 189 -2.65 -8.95 9.34
CA ILE A 189 -2.85 -7.50 9.29
C ILE A 189 -3.49 -7.05 10.60
N HIS A 190 -2.81 -6.19 11.34
CA HIS A 190 -3.19 -5.71 12.66
C HIS A 190 -3.73 -4.29 12.60
N LEU A 191 -4.90 -4.08 13.22
CA LEU A 191 -5.44 -2.75 13.48
C LEU A 191 -5.11 -2.33 14.91
N ILE A 192 -4.48 -1.18 15.07
CA ILE A 192 -3.95 -0.74 16.35
C ILE A 192 -4.53 0.62 16.70
N ASN A 193 -5.15 0.71 17.87
CA ASN A 193 -5.66 1.97 18.38
C ASN A 193 -4.55 2.71 19.09
N ILE A 194 -4.06 3.78 18.47
CA ILE A 194 -2.94 4.61 18.95
C ILE A 194 -3.35 5.38 20.21
N LYS A 195 -4.63 5.75 20.34
CA LYS A 195 -5.15 6.49 21.51
C LYS A 195 -5.20 5.63 22.75
N LYS A 196 -5.63 4.36 22.61
CA LYS A 196 -5.76 3.39 23.71
C LYS A 196 -4.48 2.60 23.97
N GLY A 197 -3.56 2.53 23.00
CA GLY A 197 -2.34 1.74 23.12
C GLY A 197 -2.58 0.23 23.05
N ALA A 198 -3.53 -0.21 22.21
CA ALA A 198 -3.91 -1.63 22.13
C ALA A 198 -4.25 -2.08 20.70
N VAL A 199 -4.04 -3.37 20.41
CA VAL A 199 -4.51 -4.01 19.18
C VAL A 199 -6.02 -4.17 19.24
N SER A 200 -6.73 -3.67 18.23
CA SER A 200 -8.19 -3.68 18.16
C SER A 200 -8.74 -4.85 17.34
N HIS A 201 -8.08 -5.23 16.25
CA HIS A 201 -8.53 -6.31 15.36
C HIS A 201 -7.37 -6.91 14.57
N ARG A 202 -7.52 -8.16 14.12
CA ARG A 202 -6.54 -8.89 13.31
C ARG A 202 -7.22 -9.57 12.13
N LEU A 203 -6.56 -9.59 10.97
CA LEU A 203 -6.95 -10.37 9.80
C LEU A 203 -5.84 -11.37 9.51
N HIS A 204 -6.18 -12.65 9.42
CA HIS A 204 -5.22 -13.71 9.16
C HIS A 204 -5.37 -14.22 7.72
N PHE A 205 -4.24 -14.36 7.04
CA PHE A 205 -4.12 -14.92 5.69
C PHE A 205 -3.14 -16.07 5.76
N LYS A 206 -3.62 -17.29 5.45
CA LYS A 206 -2.82 -18.51 5.51
C LYS A 206 -2.24 -18.84 4.15
N ALA A 207 -1.04 -19.42 4.12
CA ALA A 207 -0.41 -19.92 2.90
C ALA A 207 -0.45 -18.93 1.72
N ASP A 208 -0.22 -17.65 2.00
CA ASP A 208 -0.43 -16.58 1.03
C ASP A 208 0.91 -15.92 0.66
N LYS A 209 0.85 -15.01 -0.32
CA LYS A 209 1.88 -14.01 -0.58
C LYS A 209 1.27 -12.61 -0.64
N ILE A 210 1.56 -11.81 0.38
CA ILE A 210 1.17 -10.40 0.45
C ILE A 210 2.42 -9.53 0.54
N SER A 211 2.60 -8.62 -0.42
CA SER A 211 3.78 -7.74 -0.48
C SER A 211 3.68 -6.60 0.55
N LEU A 212 4.02 -6.87 1.81
CA LEU A 212 3.99 -5.87 2.89
C LEU A 212 5.05 -4.78 2.78
N SER A 213 6.23 -5.12 2.23
CA SER A 213 7.33 -4.17 2.07
C SER A 213 6.92 -2.98 1.21
N HIS A 214 7.29 -1.79 1.66
CA HIS A 214 6.84 -0.52 1.11
C HIS A 214 5.32 -0.39 0.87
N ASN A 215 4.47 -1.12 1.60
CA ASN A 215 3.01 -1.13 1.43
C ASN A 215 2.55 -1.50 0.00
N GLN A 216 3.31 -2.31 -0.76
CA GLN A 216 3.00 -2.57 -2.18
C GLN A 216 1.75 -3.44 -2.39
N GLY A 217 1.43 -4.30 -1.45
CA GLY A 217 0.27 -5.20 -1.48
C GLY A 217 -0.88 -4.77 -0.57
N VAL A 218 -0.73 -3.67 0.18
CA VAL A 218 -1.72 -3.21 1.15
C VAL A 218 -1.90 -1.70 1.03
N TYR A 219 -3.13 -1.26 0.80
CA TYR A 219 -3.43 0.14 0.54
C TYR A 219 -4.63 0.59 1.36
N LEU A 220 -4.52 1.76 2.00
CA LEU A 220 -5.60 2.38 2.75
C LEU A 220 -5.92 3.72 2.11
N LEU A 221 -7.19 3.95 1.81
CA LEU A 221 -7.71 5.23 1.37
C LEU A 221 -8.98 5.55 2.14
N LYS A 222 -8.96 6.64 2.91
CA LYS A 222 -10.00 6.96 3.91
C LYS A 222 -10.20 5.76 4.85
N ASP A 223 -11.39 5.19 4.85
CA ASP A 223 -11.76 4.02 5.65
C ASP A 223 -11.71 2.70 4.87
N VAL A 224 -11.34 2.72 3.59
CA VAL A 224 -11.27 1.52 2.74
C VAL A 224 -9.85 0.97 2.71
N LEU A 225 -9.69 -0.26 3.19
CA LEU A 225 -8.45 -1.04 3.15
C LEU A 225 -8.55 -2.10 2.06
N ALA A 226 -7.63 -2.06 1.10
CA ALA A 226 -7.47 -3.11 0.09
C ALA A 226 -6.20 -3.92 0.37
N ILE A 227 -6.29 -5.24 0.32
CA ILE A 227 -5.16 -6.18 0.44
C ILE A 227 -5.15 -7.12 -0.78
N LEU A 228 -4.02 -7.19 -1.48
CA LEU A 228 -3.82 -8.08 -2.62
C LEU A 228 -3.16 -9.37 -2.13
N SER A 229 -3.89 -10.47 -2.21
CA SER A 229 -3.37 -11.82 -2.15
C SER A 229 -2.81 -12.17 -3.54
N VAL A 230 -1.48 -12.21 -3.64
CA VAL A 230 -0.80 -12.56 -4.89
C VAL A 230 -0.88 -14.07 -5.13
N GLN A 231 -0.76 -14.89 -4.08
CA GLN A 231 -0.86 -16.34 -4.22
C GLN A 231 -2.24 -16.75 -4.72
N HIS A 232 -3.29 -16.25 -4.08
CA HIS A 232 -4.67 -16.65 -4.40
C HIS A 232 -5.30 -15.81 -5.50
N GLN A 233 -4.62 -14.79 -6.04
CA GLN A 233 -5.20 -13.88 -7.04
C GLN A 233 -6.54 -13.27 -6.60
N ILE A 234 -6.59 -12.77 -5.36
CA ILE A 234 -7.78 -12.14 -4.77
C ILE A 234 -7.40 -10.78 -4.18
N ILE A 235 -8.20 -9.76 -4.48
CA ILE A 235 -8.16 -8.48 -3.78
C ILE A 235 -9.25 -8.49 -2.71
N HIS A 236 -8.84 -8.41 -1.45
CA HIS A 236 -9.74 -8.29 -0.31
C HIS A 236 -9.95 -6.82 0.01
N VAL A 237 -11.21 -6.38 0.01
CA VAL A 237 -11.58 -5.00 0.32
C VAL A 237 -12.34 -4.99 1.65
N TYR A 238 -11.81 -4.25 2.61
CA TYR A 238 -12.36 -4.08 3.95
C TYR A 238 -12.73 -2.63 4.18
N ASN A 239 -13.76 -2.41 5.00
CA ASN A 239 -14.07 -1.10 5.57
C ASN A 239 -13.60 -1.06 7.03
N LEU A 240 -13.07 0.08 7.44
CA LEU A 240 -12.70 0.37 8.81
C LEU A 240 -13.88 1.01 9.54
N THR A 241 -14.61 0.20 10.32
CA THR A 241 -15.75 0.69 11.11
C THR A 241 -15.60 0.28 12.56
N GLN A 242 -15.80 1.22 13.49
CA GLN A 242 -15.89 0.94 14.93
C GLN A 242 -14.73 0.07 15.50
N ASN A 243 -13.49 0.39 15.12
CA ASN A 243 -12.27 -0.30 15.57
C ASN A 243 -12.11 -1.73 15.04
N ARG A 244 -12.82 -2.10 13.97
CA ARG A 244 -12.69 -3.40 13.32
C ARG A 244 -12.64 -3.27 11.81
N PHE A 245 -12.11 -4.31 11.18
CA PHE A 245 -12.19 -4.50 9.75
C PHE A 245 -13.44 -5.31 9.43
N CYS A 246 -14.29 -4.76 8.58
CA CYS A 246 -15.46 -5.43 8.03
C CYS A 246 -15.18 -5.75 6.57
N LEU A 247 -15.22 -7.03 6.19
CA LEU A 247 -15.04 -7.43 4.79
C LEU A 247 -16.19 -6.85 3.98
N LEU A 248 -15.88 -6.01 2.99
CA LEU A 248 -16.84 -5.55 2.01
C LEU A 248 -16.97 -6.58 0.91
N ARG A 249 -15.86 -6.91 0.23
CA ARG A 249 -15.87 -7.83 -0.91
C ARG A 249 -14.53 -8.48 -1.17
N LYS A 250 -14.59 -9.56 -1.95
CA LYS A 250 -13.43 -10.24 -2.55
C LYS A 250 -13.55 -10.11 -4.07
N ILE A 251 -12.48 -9.66 -4.72
CA ILE A 251 -12.45 -9.40 -6.17
C ILE A 251 -11.39 -10.32 -6.78
N GLY A 252 -11.80 -11.18 -7.71
CA GLY A 252 -10.94 -12.19 -8.32
C GLY A 252 -11.78 -13.22 -9.07
N ARG A 253 -11.98 -14.41 -8.45
CA ARG A 253 -12.90 -15.47 -8.90
C ARG A 253 -14.30 -14.92 -9.19
N PHE A 254 -14.83 -14.11 -8.28
CA PHE A 254 -16.08 -13.37 -8.44
C PHE A 254 -15.84 -11.86 -8.43
N CYS A 255 -16.81 -11.10 -8.95
CA CYS A 255 -16.75 -9.63 -8.99
C CYS A 255 -17.75 -8.99 -8.03
N PHE A 256 -18.90 -9.63 -7.82
CA PHE A 256 -19.93 -9.19 -6.89
C PHE A 256 -20.11 -10.20 -5.76
N GLU A 257 -20.59 -9.70 -4.62
CA GLU A 257 -20.79 -10.50 -3.40
C GLU A 257 -21.83 -11.63 -3.61
N ASN A 258 -22.85 -11.39 -4.45
CA ASN A 258 -23.94 -12.34 -4.69
C ASN A 258 -23.65 -13.31 -5.84
N ASP A 259 -22.51 -13.17 -6.55
CA ASP A 259 -22.19 -14.01 -7.73
C ASP A 259 -22.16 -15.49 -7.35
N PHE A 260 -21.56 -15.84 -6.21
CA PHE A 260 -21.48 -17.23 -5.77
C PHE A 260 -22.87 -17.83 -5.55
N ALA A 261 -23.75 -17.13 -4.84
CA ALA A 261 -25.12 -17.58 -4.58
C ALA A 261 -25.94 -17.70 -5.89
N PHE A 262 -25.76 -16.76 -6.81
CA PHE A 262 -26.43 -16.78 -8.10
C PHE A 262 -25.96 -17.95 -8.97
N ILE A 263 -24.65 -18.15 -9.11
CA ILE A 263 -24.10 -19.22 -9.95
C ILE A 263 -24.42 -20.59 -9.34
N SER A 264 -24.27 -20.74 -8.03
CA SER A 264 -24.58 -22.00 -7.34
C SER A 264 -26.07 -22.38 -7.40
N SER A 265 -26.97 -21.42 -7.61
CA SER A 265 -28.40 -21.72 -7.86
C SER A 265 -28.66 -22.43 -9.19
N VAL A 266 -27.74 -22.31 -10.16
CA VAL A 266 -27.81 -22.95 -11.48
C VAL A 266 -26.84 -24.14 -11.57
N HIS A 267 -25.65 -23.99 -10.98
CA HIS A 267 -24.58 -24.99 -10.98
C HIS A 267 -24.43 -25.56 -9.57
N THR A 268 -25.37 -26.44 -9.19
CA THR A 268 -25.47 -27.00 -7.83
C THR A 268 -24.23 -27.78 -7.40
N ASP A 269 -23.45 -28.29 -8.37
CA ASP A 269 -22.18 -28.97 -8.12
C ASP A 269 -21.20 -28.08 -7.33
N MET A 270 -21.30 -26.75 -7.45
CA MET A 270 -20.50 -25.79 -6.66
C MET A 270 -20.75 -25.83 -5.15
N ILE A 271 -21.88 -26.39 -4.73
CA ILE A 271 -22.28 -26.52 -3.32
C ILE A 271 -21.81 -27.87 -2.75
N ALA A 272 -21.42 -28.82 -3.61
CA ALA A 272 -20.95 -30.13 -3.16
C ALA A 272 -19.67 -30.01 -2.31
N GLU A 273 -19.54 -30.84 -1.28
CA GLU A 273 -18.36 -30.82 -0.39
C GLU A 273 -17.06 -31.14 -1.14
N ASP A 274 -17.15 -31.96 -2.19
CA ASP A 274 -16.02 -32.33 -3.04
C ASP A 274 -15.69 -31.28 -4.12
N TYR A 275 -16.45 -30.18 -4.18
CA TYR A 275 -16.24 -29.16 -5.19
C TYR A 275 -14.92 -28.41 -4.97
N LYS A 276 -14.02 -28.54 -5.94
CA LYS A 276 -12.72 -27.88 -5.90
C LYS A 276 -12.67 -26.71 -6.87
N ALA A 277 -12.65 -25.50 -6.34
CA ALA A 277 -12.62 -24.27 -7.14
C ALA A 277 -11.38 -24.15 -8.05
N HIS A 278 -10.27 -24.81 -7.71
CA HIS A 278 -9.10 -24.84 -8.58
C HIS A 278 -9.28 -25.67 -9.85
N ASN A 279 -10.26 -26.57 -9.89
CA ASN A 279 -10.59 -27.39 -11.06
C ASN A 279 -11.60 -26.71 -12.00
N GLU A 280 -11.95 -25.45 -11.75
CA GLU A 280 -12.84 -24.69 -12.62
C GLU A 280 -12.25 -24.52 -14.01
N ILE A 281 -13.04 -24.88 -15.03
CA ILE A 281 -12.71 -24.66 -16.44
C ILE A 281 -13.03 -23.22 -16.86
N PHE A 282 -13.97 -22.59 -16.15
CA PHE A 282 -14.44 -21.24 -16.47
C PHE A 282 -13.42 -20.16 -16.08
N ILE A 283 -13.37 -19.10 -16.89
CA ILE A 283 -12.52 -17.94 -16.62
C ILE A 283 -13.10 -17.16 -15.42
N ASN A 284 -12.25 -16.80 -14.45
CA ASN A 284 -12.68 -16.02 -13.28
C ASN A 284 -13.28 -14.67 -13.68
N GLY A 285 -14.17 -14.15 -12.84
CA GLY A 285 -14.95 -12.95 -13.14
C GLY A 285 -14.10 -11.74 -13.53
N LEU A 286 -13.03 -11.46 -12.77
CA LEU A 286 -12.17 -10.31 -13.05
C LEU A 286 -11.39 -10.48 -14.37
N LYS A 287 -10.84 -11.68 -14.60
CA LYS A 287 -10.13 -12.03 -15.84
C LYS A 287 -11.05 -11.99 -17.05
N ASN A 288 -12.25 -12.53 -16.92
CA ASN A 288 -13.26 -12.49 -17.97
C ASN A 288 -13.58 -11.04 -18.38
N LYS A 289 -13.73 -10.13 -17.42
CA LYS A 289 -13.93 -8.70 -17.72
C LYS A 289 -12.75 -8.08 -18.46
N LEU A 290 -11.51 -8.42 -18.10
CA LEU A 290 -10.33 -8.01 -18.85
C LEU A 290 -10.37 -8.54 -20.30
N MET A 291 -10.66 -9.83 -20.48
CA MET A 291 -10.71 -10.46 -21.81
C MET A 291 -11.81 -9.87 -22.69
N VAL A 292 -13.02 -9.69 -22.14
CA VAL A 292 -14.15 -9.06 -22.84
C VAL A 292 -13.81 -7.62 -23.23
N PHE A 293 -13.16 -6.86 -22.35
CA PHE A 293 -12.72 -5.50 -22.66
C PHE A 293 -11.70 -5.49 -23.82
N LEU A 294 -10.68 -6.34 -23.77
CA LEU A 294 -9.65 -6.44 -24.82
C LEU A 294 -10.25 -6.86 -26.16
N TYR A 295 -11.17 -7.82 -26.15
CA TYR A 295 -11.90 -8.26 -27.35
C TYR A 295 -12.75 -7.12 -27.94
N LYS A 296 -13.60 -6.47 -27.13
CA LYS A 296 -14.46 -5.36 -27.60
C LYS A 296 -13.64 -4.21 -28.15
N LYS A 297 -12.50 -3.91 -27.53
CA LYS A 297 -11.56 -2.92 -28.04
C LYS A 297 -11.00 -3.32 -29.42
N ALA A 298 -10.53 -4.55 -29.57
CA ALA A 298 -10.02 -5.05 -30.84
C ALA A 298 -11.11 -5.09 -31.93
N GLU A 299 -12.34 -5.45 -31.57
CA GLU A 299 -13.49 -5.43 -32.48
C GLU A 299 -13.81 -4.00 -32.95
N HIS A 300 -13.81 -3.03 -32.04
CA HIS A 300 -14.04 -1.62 -32.36
C HIS A 300 -12.94 -1.06 -33.29
N GLU A 301 -11.67 -1.31 -32.98
CA GLU A 301 -10.53 -0.91 -33.82
C GLU A 301 -10.59 -1.60 -35.20
N SER A 302 -11.03 -2.86 -35.26
CA SER A 302 -11.21 -3.59 -36.51
C SER A 302 -12.29 -2.97 -37.39
N LYS A 303 -13.44 -2.60 -36.80
CA LYS A 303 -14.55 -1.91 -37.48
C LYS A 303 -14.13 -0.51 -37.97
N GLN A 304 -13.41 0.25 -37.15
CA GLN A 304 -12.93 1.59 -37.52
C GLN A 304 -11.91 1.55 -38.66
N ASN A 305 -10.97 0.61 -38.61
CA ASN A 305 -9.89 0.50 -39.62
C ASN A 305 -10.31 -0.30 -40.86
N GLY A 306 -11.50 -0.91 -40.86
CA GLY A 306 -11.96 -1.81 -41.94
C GLY A 306 -11.07 -3.05 -42.12
N SER A 307 -10.28 -3.44 -41.12
CA SER A 307 -9.29 -4.50 -41.21
C SER A 307 -9.47 -5.52 -40.08
N PRO A 308 -9.41 -6.84 -40.36
CA PRO A 308 -9.50 -7.87 -39.32
C PRO A 308 -8.22 -8.01 -38.49
N TYR A 309 -7.17 -7.25 -38.79
CA TYR A 309 -5.86 -7.35 -38.15
C TYR A 309 -5.90 -7.20 -36.61
N PRO A 310 -6.60 -6.22 -36.00
CA PRO A 310 -6.66 -6.09 -34.55
C PRO A 310 -7.28 -7.30 -33.85
N LEU A 311 -8.34 -7.88 -34.43
CA LEU A 311 -8.97 -9.10 -33.94
C LEU A 311 -8.04 -10.30 -34.04
N ARG A 312 -7.34 -10.48 -35.17
CA ARG A 312 -6.33 -11.54 -35.33
C ARG A 312 -5.22 -11.41 -34.29
N ARG A 313 -4.77 -10.18 -34.00
CA ARG A 313 -3.77 -9.91 -32.97
C ARG A 313 -4.28 -10.27 -31.57
N PHE A 314 -5.54 -9.98 -31.26
CA PHE A 314 -6.14 -10.41 -29.98
C PHE A 314 -6.09 -11.94 -29.84
N TYR A 315 -6.52 -12.68 -30.86
CA TYR A 315 -6.49 -14.15 -30.83
C TYR A 315 -5.06 -14.71 -30.79
N GLN A 316 -4.11 -14.08 -31.48
CA GLN A 316 -2.69 -14.46 -31.43
C GLN A 316 -2.10 -14.37 -30.02
N PHE A 317 -2.52 -13.36 -29.24
CA PHE A 317 -2.03 -13.13 -27.88
C PHE A 317 -2.99 -13.64 -26.79
N TYR A 318 -4.02 -14.41 -27.16
CA TYR A 318 -5.06 -14.87 -26.23
C TYR A 318 -4.49 -15.61 -25.03
N ASP A 319 -3.64 -16.61 -25.26
CA ASP A 319 -3.03 -17.42 -24.20
C ASP A 319 -2.12 -16.59 -23.30
N GLN A 320 -1.44 -15.57 -23.86
CA GLN A 320 -0.62 -14.65 -23.08
C GLN A 320 -1.48 -13.77 -22.17
N PHE A 321 -2.66 -13.33 -22.61
CA PHE A 321 -3.57 -12.56 -21.75
C PHE A 321 -4.16 -13.44 -20.64
N MET A 322 -4.47 -14.69 -20.95
CA MET A 322 -4.97 -15.68 -19.99
C MET A 322 -3.92 -16.03 -18.92
N SER A 323 -2.64 -16.12 -19.29
CA SER A 323 -1.55 -16.41 -18.35
C SER A 323 -1.14 -15.24 -17.46
N LEU A 324 -1.65 -14.02 -17.70
CA LEU A 324 -1.38 -12.88 -16.83
C LEU A 324 -1.85 -13.14 -15.39
N ARG A 325 -1.14 -12.57 -14.41
CA ARG A 325 -1.48 -12.61 -12.99
C ARG A 325 -1.41 -11.20 -12.40
N MET A 326 -2.30 -10.90 -11.46
CA MET A 326 -2.26 -9.69 -10.66
C MET A 326 -0.97 -9.67 -9.85
N TRP A 327 -0.23 -8.58 -10.02
CA TRP A 327 1.07 -8.40 -9.39
C TRP A 327 1.05 -7.28 -8.34
N LYS A 328 0.40 -6.16 -8.67
CA LYS A 328 0.28 -4.99 -7.80
C LYS A 328 -1.10 -4.37 -7.94
N MET A 329 -1.50 -3.63 -6.92
CA MET A 329 -2.71 -2.82 -6.98
C MET A 329 -2.54 -1.48 -6.25
N GLN A 330 -3.42 -0.54 -6.54
CA GLN A 330 -3.50 0.75 -5.88
C GLN A 330 -4.94 1.27 -5.92
N LEU A 331 -5.47 1.79 -4.79
CA LEU A 331 -6.75 2.50 -4.81
C LEU A 331 -6.54 3.87 -5.46
N LEU A 332 -7.37 4.20 -6.45
CA LEU A 332 -7.42 5.53 -7.07
C LEU A 332 -8.42 6.43 -6.33
N ASP A 333 -9.55 5.84 -5.96
CA ASP A 333 -10.58 6.43 -5.11
C ASP A 333 -11.29 5.31 -4.32
N VAL A 334 -12.45 5.61 -3.74
CA VAL A 334 -13.22 4.68 -2.91
C VAL A 334 -13.82 3.53 -3.74
N ASP A 335 -14.04 3.74 -5.05
CA ASP A 335 -14.71 2.79 -5.95
C ASP A 335 -13.76 2.19 -6.99
N ASN A 336 -12.63 2.83 -7.30
CA ASN A 336 -11.76 2.46 -8.41
C ASN A 336 -10.40 1.95 -7.93
N ILE A 337 -10.02 0.77 -8.43
CA ILE A 337 -8.71 0.15 -8.19
C ILE A 337 -7.92 0.12 -9.50
N LEU A 338 -6.67 0.56 -9.45
CA LEU A 338 -5.67 0.28 -10.47
C LEU A 338 -5.00 -1.05 -10.17
N ILE A 339 -5.04 -1.99 -11.12
CA ILE A 339 -4.45 -3.32 -11.01
C ILE A 339 -3.39 -3.47 -12.10
N ARG A 340 -2.19 -3.87 -11.70
CA ARG A 340 -1.09 -4.20 -12.60
C ARG A 340 -1.01 -5.72 -12.75
N TYR A 341 -1.22 -6.17 -13.97
CA TYR A 341 -1.02 -7.55 -14.41
C TYR A 341 0.37 -7.71 -15.02
N ALA A 342 1.00 -8.86 -14.76
CA ALA A 342 2.27 -9.27 -15.34
C ALA A 342 2.23 -10.77 -15.65
N SER A 343 3.26 -11.31 -16.31
CA SER A 343 3.41 -12.76 -16.47
C SER A 343 3.63 -13.44 -15.12
N GLU A 344 3.26 -14.71 -15.01
CA GLU A 344 3.46 -15.49 -13.77
C GLU A 344 4.94 -15.52 -13.34
N ASP A 345 5.89 -15.55 -14.27
CA ASP A 345 7.33 -15.50 -13.95
C ASP A 345 7.78 -14.19 -13.29
N VAL A 346 7.15 -13.07 -13.64
CA VAL A 346 7.38 -11.78 -12.96
C VAL A 346 6.76 -11.80 -11.57
N VAL A 347 5.53 -12.31 -11.45
CA VAL A 347 4.81 -12.38 -10.17
C VAL A 347 5.52 -13.31 -9.18
N THR A 348 6.10 -14.39 -9.68
CA THR A 348 6.80 -15.41 -8.89
C THR A 348 8.30 -15.13 -8.71
N ALA A 349 8.74 -13.90 -8.99
CA ALA A 349 10.11 -13.42 -8.82
C ALA A 349 11.21 -14.24 -9.52
N LYS A 350 10.86 -15.01 -10.57
CA LYS A 350 11.84 -15.73 -11.40
C LYS A 350 12.66 -14.78 -12.28
N ILE A 351 12.12 -13.59 -12.55
CA ILE A 351 12.79 -12.54 -13.33
C ILE A 351 13.34 -11.47 -12.38
N GLN A 352 14.65 -11.21 -12.46
CA GLN A 352 15.35 -10.26 -11.59
C GLN A 352 14.98 -8.79 -11.83
N GLU A 353 14.67 -8.41 -13.07
CA GLU A 353 14.26 -7.05 -13.44
C GLU A 353 12.80 -7.00 -13.93
N PRO A 354 11.82 -6.90 -13.02
CA PRO A 354 10.41 -6.93 -13.39
C PRO A 354 9.92 -5.62 -14.01
N SER A 355 10.69 -4.53 -13.94
CA SER A 355 10.34 -3.22 -14.53
C SER A 355 10.54 -3.17 -16.04
N THR A 356 11.39 -4.03 -16.61
CA THR A 356 11.67 -4.10 -18.05
C THR A 356 10.65 -4.96 -18.80
N GLN A 357 9.87 -5.75 -18.07
CA GLN A 357 8.86 -6.64 -18.62
C GLN A 357 7.54 -5.91 -18.94
N ALA A 358 6.89 -6.36 -20.01
CA ALA A 358 5.58 -5.85 -20.39
C ALA A 358 4.57 -6.09 -19.27
N SER A 359 3.77 -5.06 -18.96
CA SER A 359 2.71 -5.16 -17.95
C SER A 359 1.44 -4.48 -18.41
N PHE A 360 0.31 -4.98 -17.93
CA PHE A 360 -1.01 -4.49 -18.28
C PHE A 360 -1.62 -3.78 -17.08
N PHE A 361 -2.10 -2.57 -17.29
CA PHE A 361 -2.77 -1.79 -16.26
C PHE A 361 -4.26 -1.74 -16.52
N MET A 362 -5.03 -2.12 -15.50
CA MET A 362 -6.48 -2.19 -15.54
C MET A 362 -7.04 -1.32 -14.42
N ILE A 363 -7.93 -0.40 -14.77
CA ILE A 363 -8.74 0.34 -13.80
C ILE A 363 -10.05 -0.42 -13.68
N TYR A 364 -10.34 -0.90 -12.48
CA TYR A 364 -11.54 -1.65 -12.15
C TYR A 364 -12.40 -0.85 -11.20
N ASN A 365 -13.66 -0.61 -11.58
CA ASN A 365 -14.66 -0.02 -10.70
C ASN A 365 -15.33 -1.14 -9.90
N MET A 366 -15.17 -1.13 -8.57
CA MET A 366 -15.68 -2.14 -7.67
C MET A 366 -17.20 -2.16 -7.55
N THR A 367 -17.86 -1.01 -7.74
CA THR A 367 -19.31 -0.86 -7.55
C THR A 367 -20.08 -1.31 -8.79
N MET A 368 -19.64 -0.91 -9.97
CA MET A 368 -20.24 -1.30 -11.25
C MET A 368 -19.65 -2.58 -11.85
N ALA A 369 -18.53 -3.06 -11.30
CA ALA A 369 -17.69 -4.10 -11.88
C ALA A 369 -17.34 -3.83 -13.35
N THR A 370 -17.00 -2.59 -13.69
CA THR A 370 -16.59 -2.19 -15.05
C THR A 370 -15.08 -2.07 -15.13
N VAL A 371 -14.55 -2.28 -16.33
CA VAL A 371 -13.11 -2.24 -16.61
C VAL A 371 -12.81 -1.14 -17.62
N ASN A 372 -11.80 -0.34 -17.31
CA ASN A 372 -11.15 0.60 -18.23
C ASN A 372 -9.65 0.27 -18.29
N LEU A 373 -9.09 0.06 -19.47
CA LEU A 373 -7.66 -0.23 -19.61
C LEU A 373 -6.85 1.05 -19.85
N PHE A 374 -5.80 1.25 -19.07
CA PHE A 374 -4.78 2.25 -19.38
C PHE A 374 -3.57 1.52 -19.96
N ARG A 375 -3.21 1.80 -21.22
CA ARG A 375 -2.10 1.10 -21.88
C ARG A 375 -0.86 1.98 -21.89
N GLN A 376 0.21 1.53 -21.25
CA GLN A 376 1.57 1.97 -21.56
C GLN A 376 2.29 0.77 -22.18
N LEU A 377 2.17 0.61 -23.51
CA LEU A 377 3.01 -0.36 -24.21
C LEU A 377 4.33 0.31 -24.55
N LYS A 378 5.43 -0.21 -24.00
CA LYS A 378 6.58 -0.50 -24.85
C LYS A 378 6.44 -1.97 -25.22
N ILE A 379 6.10 -2.25 -26.48
CA ILE A 379 6.40 -3.53 -27.11
C ILE A 379 7.73 -3.34 -27.81
#